data_AF-A0A263D9B7-F1
#
_entry.id   AF-A0A263D9B7-F1
#
_cell.length_a   1.000
_cell.length_b   1.000
_cell.length_c   1.000
_cell.angle_alpha   90.00
_cell.angle_beta   90.00
_cell.angle_gamma   90.00
#
_symmetry.space_group_name_H-M   'P 1'
#
loop_
_entity.id
_entity.type
_entity.pdbx_description
1 polymer ?
#
loop_
_entity_poly.entity_id
_entity_poly.type
_entity_poly.pdbx_seq_one_letter_code
_entity_poly.pdbx_strand_id
1 'polypeptide(L)'
;MVNLLRFIGTPHRAGFRRYLEDGGDGPGYGPALRIEVRWEKTSRQIQTAEGRVVTVTGMIYAPAVVAPAVGDQFAEDPDTPDWRTIVQVDSPAWVDGTVMHHEVLVE
;
A
#
# COMPACT_ATOMS: atom_id res chain seq x y z
N MET A 1 -15.17 25.92 -16.65
CA MET A 1 -15.34 25.04 -15.47
C MET A 1 -14.52 23.78 -15.74
N VAL A 2 -13.29 23.72 -15.22
CA VAL A 2 -12.35 22.62 -15.51
C VAL A 2 -12.63 21.50 -14.52
N ASN A 3 -13.11 20.36 -15.02
CA ASN A 3 -13.38 19.18 -14.20
C ASN A 3 -12.06 18.43 -13.98
N LEU A 4 -11.42 18.68 -12.84
CA LEU A 4 -10.06 18.25 -12.50
C LEU A 4 -9.99 16.85 -11.87
N LEU A 5 -11.01 16.00 -12.05
CA LEU A 5 -11.06 14.64 -11.50
C LEU A 5 -11.36 13.61 -12.59
N ARG A 6 -10.37 13.28 -13.42
CA ARG A 6 -10.32 11.97 -14.08
C ARG A 6 -9.27 11.11 -13.37
N PHE A 7 -9.60 10.71 -12.16
CA PHE A 7 -8.90 9.68 -11.39
C PHE A 7 -9.48 8.33 -11.82
N ILE A 8 -8.67 7.42 -12.34
CA ILE A 8 -9.14 6.11 -12.82
C ILE A 8 -9.14 5.13 -11.63
N GLY A 9 -10.24 5.12 -10.85
CA GLY A 9 -10.49 4.16 -9.77
C GLY A 9 -11.19 4.78 -8.56
N THR A 10 -12.24 4.13 -8.04
CA THR A 10 -13.00 4.60 -6.87
C THR A 10 -12.31 4.17 -5.58
N PRO A 11 -12.08 5.09 -4.63
CA PRO A 11 -11.65 4.72 -3.29
C PRO A 11 -12.58 3.68 -2.66
N HIS A 12 -12.02 2.71 -1.95
CA HIS A 12 -12.75 1.68 -1.21
C HIS A 12 -11.98 1.28 0.05
N ARG A 13 -12.67 0.54 0.93
CA ARG A 13 -12.08 0.00 2.15
C ARG A 13 -11.16 -1.16 1.83
N ALA A 14 -9.91 -1.04 2.26
CA ALA A 14 -8.91 -2.10 2.29
C ALA A 14 -8.52 -2.44 3.73
N GLY A 15 -8.01 -3.65 3.93
CA GLY A 15 -7.31 -4.03 5.15
C GLY A 15 -5.87 -3.53 5.12
N PHE A 16 -5.37 -3.01 6.24
CA PHE A 16 -3.95 -2.69 6.45
C PHE A 16 -3.48 -3.30 7.75
N ARG A 17 -2.30 -3.90 7.78
CA ARG A 17 -1.66 -4.34 9.03
C ARG A 17 -0.17 -4.05 9.01
N ARG A 18 0.33 -3.59 10.16
CA ARG A 18 1.73 -3.24 10.35
C ARG A 18 2.57 -4.49 10.61
N TYR A 19 3.71 -4.59 9.96
CA TYR A 19 4.72 -5.57 10.29
C TYR A 19 5.27 -5.30 11.69
N LEU A 20 5.42 -6.36 12.48
CA LEU A 20 6.06 -6.32 13.79
C LEU A 20 7.36 -7.11 13.65
N GLU A 21 8.48 -6.48 13.94
CA GLU A 21 9.81 -7.08 13.84
C GLU A 21 9.88 -8.40 14.63
N ASP A 22 10.36 -9.46 13.97
CA ASP A 22 10.25 -10.85 14.39
C ASP A 22 10.85 -11.13 15.77
N GLY A 23 9.98 -11.55 16.70
CA GLY A 23 10.37 -12.33 17.86
C GLY A 23 10.52 -13.80 17.50
N GLY A 24 11.55 -14.18 16.73
CA GLY A 24 12.04 -15.56 16.56
C GLY A 24 11.15 -16.57 15.79
N ASP A 25 9.83 -16.42 15.76
CA ASP A 25 8.87 -17.41 15.22
C ASP A 25 8.30 -17.05 13.84
N GLY A 26 8.93 -16.10 13.12
CA GLY A 26 8.50 -15.64 11.80
C GLY A 26 7.65 -14.36 11.83
N PRO A 27 7.20 -13.88 10.65
CA PRO A 27 6.63 -12.55 10.46
C PRO A 27 5.41 -12.27 11.33
N GLY A 28 5.59 -11.40 12.32
CA GLY A 28 4.52 -10.87 13.17
C GLY A 28 3.78 -9.71 12.51
N TYR A 29 2.47 -9.60 12.76
CA TYR A 29 1.67 -8.46 12.30
C TYR A 29 0.76 -7.93 13.41
N GLY A 30 0.62 -6.61 13.45
CA GLY A 30 -0.30 -5.92 14.33
C GLY A 30 -1.77 -6.15 13.96
N PRO A 31 -2.70 -5.56 14.71
CA PRO A 31 -4.12 -5.63 14.40
C PRO A 31 -4.39 -5.03 13.01
N ALA A 32 -5.31 -5.66 12.28
CA ALA A 32 -5.78 -5.14 11.00
C ALA A 32 -6.66 -3.89 11.20
N LEU A 33 -6.38 -2.86 10.41
CA LEU A 33 -7.16 -1.64 10.29
C LEU A 33 -7.93 -1.65 8.98
N ARG A 34 -9.15 -1.10 8.99
CA ARG A 34 -9.90 -0.82 7.77
C ARG A 34 -9.63 0.63 7.37
N ILE A 35 -9.07 0.85 6.18
CA ILE A 35 -8.74 2.19 5.69
C ILE A 35 -9.26 2.40 4.26
N GLU A 36 -9.62 3.64 3.93
CA GLU A 36 -10.01 4.01 2.57
C GLU A 36 -8.75 4.22 1.72
N VAL A 37 -8.64 3.48 0.62
CA VAL A 37 -7.53 3.56 -0.34
C VAL A 37 -8.08 3.51 -1.76
N ARG A 38 -7.26 3.88 -2.73
CA ARG A 38 -7.47 3.45 -4.12
C ARG A 38 -6.48 2.35 -4.43
N TRP A 39 -6.98 1.21 -4.86
CA TRP A 39 -6.17 0.08 -5.31
C TRP A 39 -6.23 -0.02 -6.83
N GLU A 40 -5.07 -0.10 -7.47
CA GLU A 40 -4.93 -0.39 -8.89
C GLU A 40 -4.25 -1.75 -9.08
N LYS A 41 -4.97 -2.68 -9.71
CA LYS A 41 -4.39 -3.97 -10.07
C LYS A 41 -3.39 -3.75 -11.20
N THR A 42 -2.19 -4.28 -11.00
CA THR A 42 -1.11 -4.19 -11.98
C THR A 42 -0.33 -5.49 -11.97
N SER A 43 0.46 -5.74 -13.01
CA SER A 43 1.37 -6.87 -13.05
C SER A 43 2.62 -6.43 -13.76
N ARG A 44 3.69 -6.17 -13.00
CA ARG A 44 5.00 -5.79 -13.56
C ARG A 44 6.11 -6.25 -12.64
N GLN A 45 7.31 -6.40 -13.20
CA GLN A 45 8.51 -6.67 -12.42
C GLN A 45 9.18 -5.37 -12.01
N ILE A 46 9.67 -5.31 -10.78
CA ILE A 46 10.51 -4.23 -10.26
C ILE A 46 11.74 -4.82 -9.57
N GLN A 47 12.76 -3.99 -9.37
CA GLN A 47 13.88 -4.31 -8.48
C GLN A 47 13.69 -3.50 -7.18
N THR A 48 13.63 -4.19 -6.04
CA THR A 48 13.48 -3.54 -4.72
C THR A 48 14.75 -2.79 -4.32
N ALA A 49 14.69 -1.99 -3.25
CA ALA A 49 15.84 -1.27 -2.72
C ALA A 49 17.00 -2.20 -2.30
N GLU A 50 16.67 -3.43 -1.87
CA GLU A 50 17.62 -4.49 -1.51
C GLU A 50 18.16 -5.25 -2.73
N GLY A 51 17.73 -4.87 -3.94
CA GLY A 51 18.19 -5.45 -5.19
C GLY A 51 17.47 -6.72 -5.65
N ARG A 52 16.43 -7.17 -4.93
CA ARG A 52 15.62 -8.34 -5.31
C ARG A 52 14.68 -7.99 -6.45
N VAL A 53 14.51 -8.89 -7.42
CA VAL A 53 13.48 -8.74 -8.46
C VAL A 53 12.17 -9.38 -7.99
N VAL A 54 11.09 -8.61 -8.01
CA VAL A 54 9.75 -9.07 -7.58
C VAL A 54 8.69 -8.72 -8.61
N THR A 55 7.61 -9.50 -8.65
CA THR A 55 6.42 -9.21 -9.46
C THR A 55 5.41 -8.50 -8.58
N VAL A 56 5.17 -7.22 -8.82
CA VAL A 56 4.12 -6.47 -8.12
C VAL A 56 2.77 -6.77 -8.74
N THR A 57 1.77 -6.96 -7.88
CA THR A 57 0.38 -7.31 -8.22
C THR A 57 -0.59 -6.15 -8.00
N GLY A 58 -0.14 -5.08 -7.34
CA GLY A 58 -0.96 -3.91 -7.05
C GLY A 58 -0.16 -2.64 -6.81
N MET A 59 -0.79 -1.50 -7.07
CA MET A 59 -0.37 -0.16 -6.65
C MET A 59 -1.49 0.45 -5.80
N ILE A 60 -1.15 0.93 -4.61
CA ILE A 60 -2.11 1.43 -3.63
C ILE A 60 -1.79 2.89 -3.33
N TYR A 61 -2.81 3.73 -3.45
CA TYR A 61 -2.78 5.11 -3.00
C TYR A 61 -3.31 5.16 -1.56
N ALA A 62 -2.40 5.06 -0.60
CA ALA A 62 -2.72 4.99 0.82
C ALA A 62 -2.69 6.38 1.48
N PRO A 63 -3.59 6.68 2.43
CA PRO A 63 -3.62 7.98 3.09
C PRO A 63 -2.34 8.22 3.92
N ALA A 64 -1.86 9.46 3.92
CA ALA A 64 -0.62 9.88 4.58
C ALA A 64 -0.54 9.49 6.07
N VAL A 65 -1.68 9.54 6.77
CA VAL A 65 -1.78 9.26 8.20
C VAL A 65 -1.36 7.84 8.59
N VAL A 66 -1.43 6.89 7.65
CA VAL A 66 -1.10 5.48 7.91
C VAL A 66 0.42 5.28 7.94
N ALA A 67 1.16 6.08 7.18
CA ALA A 67 2.62 5.97 7.01
C ALA A 67 3.05 4.49 6.76
N PRO A 68 2.63 3.89 5.63
CA PRO A 68 2.97 2.51 5.29
C PRO A 68 4.49 2.35 5.11
N ALA A 69 5.01 1.18 5.47
CA ALA A 69 6.41 0.83 5.31
C ALA A 69 6.58 -0.51 4.55
N VAL A 70 7.78 -0.74 4.00
CA VAL A 70 8.14 -2.04 3.41
C VAL A 70 8.00 -3.14 4.48
N GLY A 71 7.39 -4.27 4.11
CA GLY A 71 7.07 -5.37 5.00
C GLY A 71 5.65 -5.32 5.58
N ASP A 72 5.02 -4.13 5.70
CA ASP A 72 3.60 -4.03 6.05
C ASP A 72 2.74 -4.74 5.00
N GLN A 73 1.46 -4.95 5.32
CA GLN A 73 0.56 -5.66 4.42
C GLN A 73 -0.76 -4.93 4.18
N PHE A 74 -1.25 -5.12 2.97
CA PHE A 74 -2.53 -4.64 2.49
C PHE A 74 -3.39 -5.79 1.96
N ALA A 75 -4.71 -5.72 2.17
CA ALA A 75 -5.67 -6.63 1.55
C ALA A 75 -6.76 -5.81 0.86
N GLU A 76 -7.08 -6.12 -0.40
CA GLU A 76 -8.09 -5.39 -1.18
C GLU A 76 -9.48 -5.49 -0.51
N ASP A 77 -9.81 -6.65 0.05
CA ASP A 77 -11.02 -6.89 0.84
C ASP A 77 -10.64 -7.09 2.33
N PRO A 78 -11.07 -6.22 3.26
CA PRO A 78 -10.77 -6.36 4.68
C PRO A 78 -11.55 -7.48 5.38
N ASP A 79 -12.66 -7.95 4.81
CA ASP A 79 -13.54 -8.96 5.42
C ASP A 79 -13.16 -10.37 5.00
N THR A 80 -12.57 -10.54 3.81
CA THR A 80 -11.92 -11.79 3.36
C THR A 80 -10.50 -11.51 2.84
N PRO A 81 -9.53 -11.26 3.75
CA PRO A 81 -8.27 -10.67 3.35
C PRO A 81 -7.32 -11.65 2.67
N ASP A 82 -6.96 -11.33 1.43
CA ASP A 82 -5.78 -11.84 0.73
C ASP A 82 -4.63 -10.85 0.92
N TRP A 83 -3.83 -11.08 1.97
CA TRP A 83 -2.77 -10.15 2.38
C TRP A 83 -1.60 -10.13 1.39
N ARG A 84 -1.29 -8.94 0.88
CA ARG A 84 -0.18 -8.64 -0.02
C ARG A 84 0.87 -7.80 0.69
N THR A 85 2.14 -8.14 0.48
CA THR A 85 3.26 -7.49 1.18
C THR A 85 3.70 -6.25 0.44
N ILE A 86 3.87 -5.15 1.17
CA ILE A 86 4.46 -3.92 0.64
C ILE A 86 5.94 -4.17 0.37
N VAL A 87 6.33 -4.04 -0.89
CA VAL A 87 7.72 -4.21 -1.34
C VAL A 87 8.38 -2.89 -1.69
N GLN A 88 7.60 -1.83 -1.89
CA GLN A 88 8.08 -0.49 -2.16
C GLN A 88 7.07 0.54 -1.70
N VAL A 89 7.56 1.62 -1.10
CA VAL A 89 6.79 2.83 -0.78
C VAL A 89 7.49 3.97 -1.49
N ASP A 90 6.80 4.56 -2.47
CA ASP A 90 7.32 5.72 -3.19
C ASP A 90 7.23 6.98 -2.33
N SER A 91 7.97 8.01 -2.76
CA SER A 91 8.02 9.28 -2.05
C SER A 91 6.60 9.86 -1.90
N PRO A 92 6.27 10.43 -0.74
CA PRO A 92 4.94 10.99 -0.49
C PRO A 92 4.55 12.01 -1.56
N ALA A 93 3.30 11.95 -2.02
CA ALA A 93 2.76 12.97 -2.92
C ALA A 93 2.40 14.22 -2.11
N TRP A 94 3.01 15.35 -2.44
CA TRP A 94 2.81 16.64 -1.76
C TRP A 94 1.89 17.55 -2.56
N VAL A 95 0.92 18.18 -1.89
CA VAL A 95 0.17 19.32 -2.43
C VAL A 95 0.24 20.44 -1.40
N ASP A 96 0.77 21.60 -1.78
CA ASP A 96 0.92 22.79 -0.93
C ASP A 96 1.57 22.51 0.44
N GLY A 97 2.58 21.62 0.47
CA GLY A 97 3.30 21.26 1.70
C GLY A 97 2.60 20.24 2.60
N THR A 98 1.46 19.69 2.17
CA THR A 98 0.75 18.60 2.86
C THR A 98 0.97 17.28 2.13
N VAL A 99 1.34 16.22 2.85
CA VAL A 99 1.36 14.86 2.30
C VAL A 99 -0.08 14.41 2.08
N MET A 100 -0.44 14.13 0.83
CA MET A 100 -1.79 13.70 0.46
C MET A 100 -1.92 12.18 0.55
N HIS A 101 -0.95 11.44 -0.01
CA HIS A 101 -0.95 9.98 -0.01
C HIS A 101 0.47 9.41 -0.21
N HIS A 102 0.59 8.12 0.07
CA HIS A 102 1.72 7.28 -0.33
C HIS A 102 1.30 6.42 -1.52
N GLU A 103 2.18 6.31 -2.51
CA GLU A 103 2.08 5.28 -3.54
C GLU A 103 2.85 4.06 -3.05
N VAL A 104 2.17 2.91 -3.03
CA VAL A 104 2.66 1.68 -2.39
C VAL A 104 2.55 0.55 -3.41
N LEU A 105 3.61 -0.21 -3.59
CA LEU A 105 3.59 -1.40 -4.45
C LEU A 105 3.57 -2.66 -3.59
N VAL A 106 2.70 -3.61 -3.98
CA VAL A 106 2.52 -4.88 -3.27
C VAL A 106 2.74 -6.09 -4.17
N GLU A 107 3.23 -7.19 -3.61
CA GLU A 107 3.33 -8.51 -4.27
C GLU A 107 2.29 -9.50 -3.74
#